data_AF-A0A0C2G9R5-F1
#
_entry.id   AF-A0A0C2G9R5-F1
#
_cell.length_a   1.000
_cell.length_b   1.000
_cell.length_c   1.000
_cell.angle_alpha   90.00
_cell.angle_beta   90.00
_cell.angle_gamma   90.00
#
_symmetry.space_group_name_H-M   'P 1'
#
loop_
_entity.id
_entity.type
_entity.pdbx_description
1 polymer ?
#
loop_
_entity_poly.entity_id
_entity_poly.type
_entity_poly.pdbx_seq_one_letter_code
_entity_poly.pdbx_strand_id
1 'polypeptide(L)' 'MKDSVLLLASFEKTVDHLFEAAFYSQRDPVLGVSESIILGNPIRIGTGMFKLYQKMPKIFFQARHCHV' A
#
# COMPACT_ATOMS: atom_id res chain seq x y z
N MET A 1 8.56 17.32 -6.62
CA MET A 1 7.82 17.17 -5.34
C MET A 1 6.49 16.49 -5.72
N LYS A 2 5.98 15.57 -4.93
CA LYS A 2 5.00 14.56 -5.41
C LYS A 2 3.66 15.21 -5.75
N ASP A 3 3.39 15.39 -7.05
CA ASP A 3 2.12 15.88 -7.58
C ASP A 3 1.08 14.74 -7.59
N SER A 4 0.69 14.24 -6.41
CA SER A 4 -0.43 13.31 -6.34
C SER A 4 -1.75 14.07 -6.48
N VAL A 5 -2.57 13.61 -7.42
CA VAL A 5 -3.86 14.25 -7.74
C VAL A 5 -4.79 14.17 -6.53
N LEU A 6 -4.81 13.02 -5.86
CA LEU A 6 -5.66 12.83 -4.67
C LEU A 6 -5.23 13.72 -3.51
N LEU A 7 -3.92 13.97 -3.36
CA LEU A 7 -3.41 14.92 -2.38
C LEU A 7 -3.86 16.34 -2.72
N LEU A 8 -3.64 16.80 -3.95
CA LEU A 8 -4.00 18.16 -4.39
C LEU A 8 -5.51 18.39 -4.27
N ALA A 9 -6.31 17.44 -4.73
CA ALA A 9 -7.76 17.49 -4.66
C ALA A 9 -8.32 17.48 -3.22
N SER A 10 -7.53 17.02 -2.22
CA SER A 10 -7.96 16.97 -0.81
C SER A 10 -7.86 18.29 -0.07
N PHE A 11 -7.14 19.29 -0.61
CA PHE A 11 -7.02 20.61 0.00
C PHE A 11 -8.09 21.58 -0.53
N GLU A 12 -7.95 21.97 -1.80
CA GLU A 12 -8.83 22.95 -2.46
C GLU A 12 -8.97 22.59 -3.95
N LYS A 13 -9.98 23.15 -4.63
CA LYS A 13 -10.22 22.92 -6.07
C LYS A 13 -10.32 21.43 -6.46
N THR A 14 -10.98 20.63 -5.63
CA THR A 14 -11.15 19.18 -5.81
C THR A 14 -11.63 18.79 -7.21
N VAL A 15 -12.64 19.51 -7.70
CA VAL A 15 -13.30 19.21 -8.98
C VAL A 15 -12.35 19.46 -10.15
N ASP A 16 -11.64 20.59 -10.16
CA ASP A 16 -10.71 20.96 -11.23
C ASP A 16 -9.58 19.93 -11.36
N HIS A 17 -8.97 19.55 -10.22
CA HIS A 17 -7.89 18.58 -10.19
C HIS A 17 -8.33 17.18 -10.65
N LEU A 18 -9.54 16.73 -10.29
CA LEU A 18 -10.05 15.43 -10.72
C LEU A 18 -10.40 15.41 -12.20
N PHE A 19 -10.99 16.47 -12.74
CA PHE A 19 -11.32 16.55 -14.16
C PHE A 19 -10.07 16.62 -15.04
N GLU A 20 -9.08 17.43 -14.64
CA GLU A 20 -7.81 17.54 -15.35
C GLU A 20 -7.07 16.20 -15.37
N ALA A 21 -6.98 15.52 -14.22
CA ALA A 21 -6.37 14.20 -14.13
C ALA A 21 -7.11 13.14 -14.95
N ALA A 22 -8.44 13.17 -14.98
CA ALA A 22 -9.24 12.28 -15.82
C ALA A 22 -9.00 12.54 -17.31
N PHE A 23 -8.94 13.82 -17.72
CA PHE A 23 -8.67 14.22 -19.09
C PHE A 23 -7.30 13.73 -19.58
N TYR A 24 -6.25 13.88 -18.76
CA TYR A 24 -4.91 13.40 -19.07
C TYR A 24 -4.66 11.93 -18.71
N SER A 25 -5.67 11.20 -18.21
CA SER A 25 -5.54 9.82 -17.74
C SER A 25 -4.37 9.61 -16.77
N GLN A 26 -4.16 10.58 -15.87
CA GLN A 26 -3.06 10.60 -14.92
C GLN A 26 -3.21 9.42 -13.93
N ARG A 27 -2.09 8.74 -13.65
CA ARG A 27 -2.06 7.61 -12.71
C ARG A 27 -1.39 8.02 -11.42
N ASP A 28 -2.09 7.83 -10.31
CA ASP A 28 -1.58 8.05 -8.97
C ASP A 28 -1.15 6.70 -8.36
N PRO A 29 0.13 6.50 -8.00
CA PRO A 29 0.63 5.23 -7.47
C PRO A 29 0.25 4.97 -5.99
N VAL A 30 -0.44 5.89 -5.31
CA VAL A 30 -0.92 5.74 -3.92
C VAL A 30 0.24 5.39 -2.95
N LEU A 31 1.28 6.23 -2.95
CA LEU A 31 2.48 6.07 -2.12
C LEU A 31 2.62 7.14 -1.02
N GLY A 32 1.88 8.24 -1.15
CA GLY A 32 1.78 9.33 -0.21
C GLY A 32 0.88 9.01 0.99
N VAL A 33 0.95 9.90 1.98
CA VAL A 33 0.20 9.76 3.23
C VAL A 33 -1.29 10.00 3.00
N SER A 34 -1.64 11.12 2.37
CA SER A 34 -3.05 11.52 2.19
C SER A 34 -3.85 10.55 1.33
N GLU A 35 -3.33 10.18 0.16
CA GLU A 35 -3.95 9.17 -0.72
C GLU A 35 -4.10 7.79 -0.06
N SER A 36 -3.12 7.36 0.75
CA SER A 36 -3.24 6.11 1.52
C SER A 36 -4.36 6.19 2.55
N ILE A 37 -4.50 7.33 3.25
CA ILE A 37 -5.59 7.55 4.23
C ILE A 37 -6.95 7.57 3.54
N ILE A 38 -7.09 8.31 2.43
CA ILE A 38 -8.34 8.42 1.66
C ILE A 38 -8.82 7.04 1.20
N LEU A 39 -7.89 6.18 0.75
CA LEU A 39 -8.19 4.83 0.26
C LEU A 39 -8.23 3.75 1.36
N GLY A 40 -7.90 4.10 2.61
CA GLY A 40 -7.86 3.15 3.73
C GLY A 40 -6.69 2.16 3.70
N ASN A 41 -5.64 2.46 2.93
CA ASN A 41 -4.43 1.65 2.87
C ASN A 41 -3.46 1.99 4.03
N PRO A 42 -2.71 1.01 4.55
CA PRO A 42 -1.69 1.29 5.57
C PRO A 42 -0.57 2.16 5.01
N ILE A 43 -0.25 3.23 5.73
CA ILE A 43 0.73 4.25 5.32
C ILE A 43 2.15 3.68 5.45
N ARG A 44 3.00 3.90 4.44
CA ARG A 44 4.39 3.40 4.41
C ARG A 44 5.39 4.21 5.26
N ILE A 45 4.94 4.74 6.39
CA ILE A 45 5.78 5.43 7.39
C ILE A 45 5.39 4.96 8.80
N GLY A 46 6.28 5.15 9.77
CA GLY A 46 6.03 4.71 11.15
C GLY A 46 5.82 3.19 11.23
N THR A 47 4.67 2.77 11.75
CA THR A 47 4.33 1.34 11.95
C THR A 47 4.14 0.56 10.65
N GLY A 48 3.77 1.22 9.55
CA GLY A 48 3.64 0.58 8.23
C GLY A 48 4.95 0.54 7.43
N MET A 49 6.08 0.96 8.00
CA MET A 49 7.39 0.96 7.32
C MET A 49 7.96 -0.45 7.14
N PHE A 50 7.58 -1.41 7.99
CA PHE A 50 8.07 -2.79 7.92
C PHE A 50 6.90 -3.78 7.86
N LYS A 51 7.17 -4.95 7.28
CA LYS A 51 6.23 -6.08 7.29
C LYS A 51 6.68 -7.11 8.31
N LEU A 52 5.73 -7.66 9.03
CA LEU A 52 5.98 -8.75 9.96
C LEU A 52 5.94 -10.07 9.21
N TYR A 53 6.96 -10.89 9.41
CA TYR A 53 6.99 -12.27 8.96
C TYR A 53 6.81 -13.18 10.17
N GLN A 54 5.84 -14.09 10.09
CA GLN A 54 5.66 -15.10 11.12
C GLN A 54 6.75 -16.16 10.98
N LYS A 55 7.50 -16.39 12.06
CA LYS A 55 8.46 -17.49 12.14
C LYS A 55 7.69 -18.80 12.28
N MET A 56 7.49 -19.51 11.16
CA MET A 56 6.90 -20.84 11.22
C MET A 56 7.88 -21.84 11.83
N PRO A 57 7.43 -22.72 12.75
CA PRO A 57 8.26 -23.80 13.24
C PRO A 57 8.62 -24.73 12.08
N LYS A 58 9.89 -25.11 11.98
CA LYS A 58 10.32 -26.15 11.05
C LYS A 58 9.70 -27.46 11.52
N ILE A 59 8.68 -27.93 10.81
CA ILE A 59 8.12 -29.26 11.03
C ILE A 59 9.21 -30.24 10.59
N PHE A 60 9.92 -30.84 11.55
CA PHE A 60 10.74 -32.00 11.26
C PHE A 60 9.77 -33.14 10.94
N PHE A 61 9.61 -33.45 9.65
CA PHE A 61 9.02 -34.71 9.22
C PHE A 61 10.00 -35.80 9.68
N GLN A 62 9.82 -36.28 10.90
CA GLN A 62 10.53 -37.46 11.37
C GLN A 62 9.96 -38.63 10.58
N ALA A 63 10.67 -38.99 9.50
CA ALA A 63 10.45 -40.22 8.76
C ALA A 63 10.46 -41.35 9.78
N ARG A 64 9.26 -41.85 10.12
CA ARG A 64 9.13 -43.02 10.96
C ARG A 64 9.85 -44.15 10.23
N HIS A 65 10.77 -44.79 10.94
CA HIS A 65 11.31 -46.09 10.63
C HIS A 65 10.24 -46.99 9.99
N CYS A 66 10.38 -47.25 8.69
CA CYS A 66 9.76 -48.39 8.05
C CYS A 66 10.86 -49.46 8.02
N HIS A 67 11.01 -50.20 9.12
CA HIS A 67 11.64 -51.51 9.09
C HIS A 67 10.57 -52.51 8.64
N VAL A 68 10.67 -52.90 7.37
CA VAL A 68 10.16 -54.18 6.86
C VAL A 68 11.34 -55.14 6.86
#